data_AF-A0A359E5D3-F1
#
_entry.id   AF-A0A359E5D3-F1
#
_cell.length_a   1.000
_cell.length_b   1.000
_cell.length_c   1.000
_cell.angle_alpha   90.00
_cell.angle_beta   90.00
_cell.angle_gamma   90.00
#
_symmetry.space_group_name_H-M   'P 1'
#
loop_
_entity.id
_entity.type
_entity.pdbx_description
1 polymer ?
#
loop_
_entity_poly.entity_id
_entity_poly.type
_entity_poly.pdbx_seq_one_letter_code
_entity_poly.pdbx_strand_id
1 'polypeptide(L)'
;MERIPTDLEILEDIYYRYYEEYKKYAKDEPDRIARIRVPVNVKEIAEACGVEEDLIFGRMFYHFNKKYSYKDERGDIITFFMSDKFEGLSVNYPLVSSVIA
;
A
#
# COMPACT_ATOMS: atom_id res chain seq x y z
N MET A 1 22.43 13.45 9.85
CA MET A 1 20.97 13.57 9.80
C MET A 1 20.51 12.51 8.83
N GLU A 2 19.80 11.50 9.30
CA GLU A 2 19.24 10.50 8.39
C GLU A 2 18.23 11.19 7.47
N ARG A 3 18.26 10.82 6.19
CA ARG A 3 17.41 11.41 5.17
C ARG A 3 15.99 10.89 5.40
N ILE A 4 15.03 11.81 5.54
CA ILE A 4 13.61 11.43 5.64
C ILE A 4 13.11 11.12 4.22
N PRO A 5 12.52 9.93 3.98
CA PRO A 5 11.96 9.57 2.68
C PRO A 5 10.73 10.43 2.37
N THR A 6 10.62 10.84 1.11
CA THR A 6 9.43 11.54 0.60
C THR A 6 8.23 10.61 0.52
N ASP A 7 7.02 11.17 0.45
CA ASP A 7 5.81 10.39 0.21
C ASP A 7 5.93 9.58 -1.09
N LEU A 8 6.52 10.19 -2.13
CA LEU A 8 6.70 9.58 -3.44
C LEU A 8 7.64 8.37 -3.38
N GLU A 9 8.78 8.47 -2.71
CA GLU A 9 9.75 7.37 -2.61
C GLU A 9 9.15 6.12 -1.95
N ILE A 10 8.34 6.31 -0.90
CA ILE A 10 7.66 5.19 -0.22
C ILE A 10 6.64 4.54 -1.17
N LEU A 11 5.86 5.35 -1.89
CA LEU A 11 4.83 4.86 -2.81
C LEU A 11 5.41 4.22 -4.07
N GLU A 12 6.55 4.73 -4.58
CA GLU A 12 7.28 4.14 -5.68
C GLU A 12 7.90 2.79 -5.29
N ASP A 13 8.49 2.66 -4.10
CA ASP A 13 8.99 1.36 -3.63
C ASP A 13 7.84 0.34 -3.55
N ILE A 14 6.70 0.72 -2.97
CA ILE A 14 5.50 -0.14 -2.94
C ILE A 14 5.07 -0.53 -4.36
N TYR A 15 5.02 0.42 -5.30
CA TYR A 15 4.63 0.12 -6.67
C TYR A 15 5.61 -0.86 -7.32
N TYR A 16 6.88 -0.49 -7.44
CA TYR A 16 7.84 -1.30 -8.20
C TYR A 16 8.12 -2.66 -7.55
N ARG A 17 8.16 -2.74 -6.21
CA ARG A 17 8.43 -4.00 -5.48
C ARG A 17 7.31 -5.02 -5.64
N TYR A 18 6.05 -4.58 -5.55
CA TYR A 18 4.90 -5.47 -5.49
C TYR A 18 4.15 -5.62 -6.83
N TYR A 19 4.64 -5.01 -7.91
CA TYR A 19 4.00 -5.10 -9.24
C TYR A 19 3.86 -6.53 -9.76
N GLU A 20 4.89 -7.36 -9.60
CA GLU A 20 4.85 -8.76 -10.06
C GLU A 20 3.89 -9.61 -9.22
N GLU A 21 3.73 -9.30 -7.94
CA GLU A 21 2.76 -9.95 -7.08
C GLU A 21 1.33 -9.57 -7.48
N TYR A 22 1.07 -8.28 -7.70
CA TYR A 22 -0.19 -7.80 -8.27
C TYR A 22 -0.57 -8.53 -9.58
N LYS A 23 0.39 -8.71 -10.50
CA LYS A 23 0.18 -9.45 -11.75
C LYS A 23 -0.21 -10.91 -11.56
N LYS A 24 0.36 -11.59 -10.55
CA LYS A 24 0.02 -12.99 -10.23
C LYS A 24 -1.41 -13.11 -9.73
N TYR A 25 -1.80 -12.27 -8.76
CA TYR A 25 -3.17 -12.22 -8.24
C TYR A 25 -4.20 -11.93 -9.34
N ALA A 26 -3.88 -11.05 -10.29
CA ALA A 26 -4.76 -10.75 -11.41
C ALA A 26 -5.03 -11.96 -12.34
N LYS A 27 -4.11 -12.94 -12.38
CA LYS A 27 -4.16 -14.09 -13.28
C LYS A 27 -4.85 -15.31 -12.68
N ASP A 28 -4.60 -15.60 -11.40
CA ASP A 28 -4.96 -16.88 -10.78
C ASP A 28 -6.33 -16.85 -10.05
N GLU A 29 -6.85 -15.67 -9.69
CA GLU A 29 -8.15 -15.52 -8.98
C GLU A 29 -9.12 -14.57 -9.71
N PRO A 30 -10.17 -15.08 -10.39
CA PRO A 30 -11.03 -14.28 -11.25
C PRO A 30 -12.06 -13.40 -10.51
N ASP A 31 -12.07 -13.34 -9.18
CA ASP A 31 -13.02 -12.51 -8.42
C ASP A 31 -12.49 -11.07 -8.18
N ARG A 32 -13.30 -10.07 -8.51
CA ARG A 32 -12.85 -8.69 -8.87
C ARG A 32 -12.43 -7.80 -7.71
N ILE A 33 -12.88 -8.10 -6.49
CA ILE A 33 -12.71 -7.22 -5.32
C ILE A 33 -11.50 -7.65 -4.47
N ALA A 34 -11.20 -8.95 -4.35
CA ALA A 34 -9.99 -9.43 -3.66
C ALA A 34 -8.70 -9.09 -4.42
N ARG A 35 -8.78 -9.01 -5.76
CA ARG A 35 -7.65 -8.77 -6.69
C ARG A 35 -6.86 -7.48 -6.51
N ILE A 36 -7.42 -6.46 -5.87
CA ILE A 36 -6.75 -5.15 -5.76
C ILE A 36 -5.87 -5.03 -4.51
N ARG A 37 -5.99 -5.98 -3.58
CA ARG A 37 -5.27 -5.98 -2.31
C ARG A 37 -3.99 -6.79 -2.44
N VAL A 38 -2.87 -6.11 -2.34
CA VAL A 38 -1.55 -6.74 -2.38
C VAL A 38 -0.95 -6.65 -0.99
N PRO A 39 -0.57 -7.78 -0.35
CA PRO A 39 0.17 -7.76 0.91
C PRO A 39 1.47 -6.95 0.77
N VAL A 40 1.82 -6.20 1.82
CA VAL A 40 3.04 -5.39 1.83
C VAL A 40 3.83 -5.63 3.12
N ASN A 41 5.14 -5.76 2.96
CA ASN A 41 6.09 -5.90 4.05
C ASN A 41 6.66 -4.53 4.44
N VAL A 42 6.18 -3.99 5.56
CA VAL A 42 6.59 -2.68 6.09
C VAL A 42 8.08 -2.62 6.38
N LYS A 43 8.64 -3.72 6.90
CA LYS A 43 10.07 -3.84 7.21
C LYS A 43 10.93 -3.69 5.95
N GLU A 44 10.56 -4.36 4.86
CA GLU A 44 11.31 -4.25 3.60
C GLU A 44 11.27 -2.85 2.99
N ILE A 45 10.12 -2.16 3.09
CA ILE A 45 9.97 -0.78 2.63
C ILE A 45 10.83 0.17 3.48
N ALA A 46 10.86 -0.06 4.80
CA ALA A 46 11.70 0.69 5.73
C ALA A 46 13.20 0.50 5.47
N GLU A 47 13.62 -0.75 5.24
CA GLU A 47 15.00 -1.07 4.83
C GLU A 47 15.37 -0.37 3.51
N ALA A 48 14.47 -0.34 2.52
CA ALA A 48 14.69 0.37 1.26
C ALA A 48 14.79 1.89 1.42
N CYS A 49 14.02 2.45 2.36
CA CYS A 49 14.05 3.88 2.69
C CYS A 49 15.19 4.26 3.65
N GLY A 50 15.87 3.30 4.27
CA GLY A 50 16.93 3.52 5.24
C GLY A 50 16.44 4.17 6.54
N VAL A 51 15.22 3.84 6.99
CA VAL A 51 14.59 4.39 8.20
C VAL A 51 13.95 3.27 9.03
N GLU A 52 13.48 3.60 10.24
CA GLU A 52 12.82 2.66 11.13
C GLU A 52 11.44 2.21 10.63
N GLU A 53 11.10 0.96 10.90
CA GLU A 53 9.83 0.34 10.50
C GLU A 53 8.62 1.12 11.02
N ASP A 54 8.65 1.59 12.27
CA ASP A 54 7.56 2.36 12.87
C ASP A 54 7.29 3.69 12.14
N LEU A 55 8.32 4.30 11.55
CA LEU A 55 8.18 5.53 10.76
C LEU A 55 7.41 5.25 9.47
N ILE A 56 7.76 4.19 8.76
CA ILE A 56 7.04 3.76 7.55
C ILE A 56 5.63 3.30 7.89
N PHE A 57 5.44 2.50 8.94
CA PHE A 57 4.12 2.08 9.40
C PHE A 57 3.23 3.29 9.70
N GLY A 58 3.75 4.28 10.42
CA GLY A 58 3.01 5.49 10.74
C GLY A 58 2.62 6.29 9.50
N ARG A 59 3.49 6.37 8.50
CA ARG A 59 3.22 7.04 7.21
C ARG A 59 2.14 6.29 6.42
N MET A 60 2.24 4.97 6.33
CA MET A 60 1.26 4.14 5.63
C MET A 60 -0.11 4.20 6.30
N PHE A 61 -0.17 3.96 7.61
CA PHE A 61 -1.44 3.78 8.32
C PHE A 61 -2.11 5.10 8.74
N TYR A 62 -1.37 6.08 9.25
CA TYR A 62 -1.97 7.31 9.79
C TYR A 62 -2.04 8.45 8.77
N HIS A 63 -1.14 8.48 7.79
CA HIS A 63 -1.10 9.54 6.77
C HIS A 63 -1.69 9.09 5.43
N PHE A 64 -1.08 8.12 4.75
CA PHE A 64 -1.53 7.67 3.43
C PHE A 64 -2.92 7.04 3.46
N ASN A 65 -3.17 6.14 4.42
CA ASN A 65 -4.49 5.53 4.53
C ASN A 65 -5.57 6.58 4.77
N LYS A 66 -5.32 7.55 5.65
CA LYS A 66 -6.26 8.65 5.88
C LYS A 66 -6.45 9.53 4.64
N LYS A 67 -5.36 9.82 3.90
CA LYS A 67 -5.35 10.77 2.79
C LYS A 67 -5.98 10.22 1.52
N TYR A 68 -5.77 8.93 1.23
CA TYR A 68 -6.13 8.33 -0.06
C TYR A 68 -7.28 7.32 0.03
N SER A 69 -7.77 7.01 1.23
CA SER A 69 -9.06 6.31 1.37
C SER A 69 -10.22 7.26 1.09
N TYR A 70 -11.30 6.73 0.54
CA TYR A 70 -12.50 7.51 0.24
C TYR A 70 -13.78 6.70 0.48
N LYS A 71 -14.92 7.40 0.48
CA LYS A 71 -16.24 6.77 0.45
C LYS A 71 -16.80 6.87 -0.96
N ASP A 72 -17.35 5.78 -1.47
CA ASP A 72 -18.04 5.81 -2.76
C ASP A 72 -19.44 6.44 -2.65
N GLU A 73 -20.16 6.49 -3.78
CA GLU A 73 -21.51 7.06 -3.85
C GLU A 73 -22.54 6.31 -3.00
N ARG A 74 -22.26 5.05 -2.63
CA ARG A 74 -23.11 4.22 -1.77
C ARG A 74 -22.74 4.34 -0.30
N GLY A 75 -21.65 5.04 0.01
CA GLY A 75 -21.11 5.20 1.35
C GLY A 75 -20.14 4.10 1.77
N ASP A 76 -19.80 3.17 0.87
CA ASP A 76 -18.84 2.11 1.13
C ASP A 76 -17.43 2.69 1.25
N ILE A 77 -16.68 2.22 2.24
CA ILE A 77 -15.32 2.73 2.51
C ILE A 77 -14.32 1.96 1.66
N ILE A 78 -13.71 2.65 0.70
CA ILE A 78 -12.58 2.13 -0.08
C ILE A 78 -11.30 2.58 0.61
N THR A 79 -10.65 1.66 1.33
CA THR A 79 -9.39 1.97 2.03
C THR A 79 -8.18 1.90 1.12
N PHE A 80 -7.19 2.75 1.35
CA PHE A 80 -5.90 2.69 0.66
C PHE A 80 -5.03 1.56 1.21
N PHE A 81 -4.95 1.43 2.54
CA PHE A 81 -4.38 0.28 3.23
C PHE A 81 -5.44 -0.44 4.08
N MET A 82 -5.27 -1.74 4.27
CA MET A 82 -6.08 -2.56 5.15
C MET A 82 -5.18 -3.45 5.99
N SER A 83 -5.37 -3.43 7.30
CA SER A 83 -4.71 -4.36 8.21
C SER A 83 -5.69 -5.46 8.58
N ASP A 84 -5.35 -6.70 8.24
CA ASP A 84 -6.05 -7.88 8.74
C ASP A 84 -5.22 -8.55 9.84
N LYS A 85 -5.88 -9.17 10.82
CA LYS A 85 -5.22 -9.79 11.98
C LYS A 85 -4.39 -11.02 11.59
N PHE A 86 -4.75 -11.69 10.49
CA PHE A 86 -4.11 -12.92 10.02
C PHE A 86 -3.27 -12.68 8.76
N GLU A 87 -3.71 -11.80 7.86
CA GLU A 87 -3.05 -11.55 6.57
C GLU A 87 -2.06 -10.36 6.62
N GLY A 88 -2.03 -9.59 7.70
CA GLY A 88 -1.14 -8.44 7.84
C GLY A 88 -1.63 -7.20 7.08
N LEU A 89 -0.70 -6.33 6.69
CA LEU A 89 -1.00 -5.08 5.99
C LEU A 89 -1.05 -5.33 4.47
N SER A 90 -2.11 -4.85 3.83
CA SER A 90 -2.25 -4.87 2.37
C SER A 90 -2.60 -3.49 1.82
N VAL A 91 -2.22 -3.24 0.58
CA VAL A 91 -2.47 -1.98 -0.14
C VAL A 91 -3.46 -2.18 -1.28
N ASN A 92 -4.31 -1.19 -1.55
CA ASN A 92 -5.07 -1.11 -2.79
C ASN A 92 -4.12 -0.67 -3.91
N TYR A 93 -3.52 -1.66 -4.58
CA TYR A 93 -2.42 -1.44 -5.52
C TYR A 93 -2.79 -0.51 -6.70
N PRO A 94 -3.97 -0.62 -7.34
CA PRO A 94 -4.41 0.35 -8.34
C PRO A 94 -4.43 1.80 -7.85
N LEU A 95 -4.82 2.05 -6.59
CA LEU A 95 -4.79 3.42 -6.05
C LEU A 95 -3.36 3.93 -5.88
N VAL A 96 -2.39 3.06 -5.56
CA VAL A 96 -0.96 3.46 -5.53
C VAL A 96 -0.55 3.97 -6.91
N SER A 97 -0.87 3.22 -7.97
CA SER A 97 -0.60 3.62 -9.36
C SER A 97 -1.23 4.98 -9.70
N SER A 98 -2.44 5.25 -9.23
CA SER A 98 -3.13 6.52 -9.47
C SER A 98 -2.51 7.70 -8.70
N VAL A 99 -1.88 7.45 -7.55
CA VAL A 99 -1.27 8.51 -6.72
C VAL A 99 0.12 8.90 -7.24
N ILE A 100 0.85 7.96 -7.84
CA ILE A 100 2.21 8.22 -8.37
C ILE A 100 2.22 8.74 -9.82
N ALA A 101 1.11 8.59 -10.56
CA ALA A 101 0.97 9.04 -11.96
C ALA A 101 0.68 10.54 -12.08
#